data_AF-A0A924QQL7-F1
#
_entry.id   AF-A0A924QQL7-F1
#
_cell.length_a   1.000
_cell.length_b   1.000
_cell.length_c   1.000
_cell.angle_alpha   90.00
_cell.angle_beta   90.00
_cell.angle_gamma   90.00
#
_symmetry.space_group_name_H-M   'P 1'
#
loop_
_entity.id
_entity.type
_entity.pdbx_description
1 polymer ?
#
loop_
_entity_poly.entity_id
_entity_poly.type
_entity_poly.pdbx_seq_one_letter_code
_entity_poly.pdbx_strand_id
1 'polypeptide(L)'
;MKKVIFIIAGAMFTLTTMAQTTTPIPTQKQIDSKDLRKDIREKRADKRELKADIKAKNKVAAKAEVKEIKADNKDIHQDTKNLKAEGVKHPINRAEKQIHTINKHR
;
A
#
# COMPACT_ATOMS: atom_id res chain seq x y z
N MET A 1 -49.14 6.32 21.03
CA MET A 1 -49.67 5.20 20.22
C MET A 1 -48.73 4.91 19.05
N LYS A 2 -48.72 3.64 18.65
CA LYS A 2 -48.15 3.02 17.43
C LYS A 2 -46.71 2.55 17.48
N LYS A 3 -46.59 1.34 16.94
CA LYS A 3 -45.60 0.30 17.14
C LYS A 3 -44.54 0.34 16.03
N VAL A 4 -43.36 -0.14 16.39
CA VAL A 4 -42.32 -0.85 15.63
C VAL A 4 -42.75 -1.42 14.27
N ILE A 5 -41.82 -1.45 13.27
CA ILE A 5 -41.41 -2.62 12.43
C ILE A 5 -40.82 -2.19 11.05
N PHE A 6 -39.52 -2.50 10.87
CA PHE A 6 -38.82 -3.13 9.72
C PHE A 6 -38.88 -2.66 8.23
N ILE A 7 -37.72 -2.92 7.57
CA ILE A 7 -37.47 -3.42 6.19
C ILE A 7 -37.36 -2.42 5.01
N ILE A 8 -36.12 -2.34 4.50
CA ILE A 8 -35.65 -2.51 3.09
C ILE A 8 -36.66 -2.22 1.97
N ALA A 9 -36.39 -1.20 1.14
CA ALA A 9 -36.55 -1.15 -0.33
C ALA A 9 -36.35 0.32 -0.79
N GLY A 10 -35.74 0.65 -1.93
CA GLY A 10 -35.48 -0.20 -3.07
C GLY A 10 -34.49 0.42 -4.06
N ALA A 11 -33.94 -0.49 -4.86
CA ALA A 11 -33.30 -0.19 -6.12
C ALA A 11 -34.28 0.54 -7.05
N MET A 12 -33.95 1.77 -7.43
CA MET A 12 -34.54 2.38 -8.62
C MET A 12 -33.63 2.06 -9.81
N PHE A 13 -34.12 1.12 -10.61
CA PHE A 13 -33.62 0.75 -11.91
C PHE A 13 -34.05 1.86 -12.89
N THR A 14 -33.14 2.78 -13.23
CA THR A 14 -33.34 3.72 -14.34
C THR A 14 -32.40 3.33 -15.48
N LEU A 15 -32.98 2.77 -16.53
CA LEU A 15 -32.34 2.56 -17.83
C LEU A 15 -32.08 3.93 -18.48
N THR A 16 -30.98 4.58 -18.11
CA THR A 16 -30.38 5.66 -18.89
C THR A 16 -28.95 5.24 -19.20
N THR A 17 -28.65 5.10 -20.49
CA THR A 17 -27.29 4.89 -21.00
C THR A 17 -26.47 6.16 -20.75
N MET A 18 -26.04 6.34 -19.52
CA MET A 18 -25.01 7.29 -19.14
C MET A 18 -23.82 6.45 -18.75
N ALA A 19 -22.68 6.69 -19.37
CA ALA A 19 -21.40 6.07 -19.06
C ALA A 19 -21.12 6.24 -17.56
N GLN A 20 -21.55 5.26 -16.77
CA GLN A 20 -21.41 5.24 -15.34
C GLN A 20 -19.93 4.95 -15.12
N THR A 21 -19.16 6.02 -14.89
CA THR A 21 -17.80 5.91 -14.35
C THR A 21 -17.94 5.36 -12.93
N THR A 22 -18.18 4.07 -12.83
CA THR A 22 -17.96 3.31 -11.60
C THR A 22 -16.45 3.27 -11.45
N THR A 23 -15.87 4.23 -10.73
CA THR A 23 -14.51 4.07 -10.23
C THR A 23 -14.53 2.81 -9.36
N PRO A 24 -13.88 1.71 -9.79
CA PRO A 24 -13.90 0.50 -8.99
C PRO A 24 -13.22 0.82 -7.66
N ILE A 25 -13.91 0.54 -6.55
CA ILE A 25 -13.30 0.63 -5.23
C ILE A 25 -12.11 -0.35 -5.23
N PRO A 26 -10.88 0.12 -4.95
CA PRO A 26 -9.73 -0.77 -4.95
C PRO A 26 -9.93 -1.84 -3.88
N THR A 27 -9.65 -3.09 -4.22
CA THR A 27 -9.72 -4.19 -3.26
C THR A 27 -8.62 -4.03 -2.21
N GLN A 28 -8.81 -4.59 -1.00
CA GLN A 28 -7.80 -4.56 0.07
C GLN A 28 -6.43 -5.02 -0.45
N LYS A 29 -6.41 -6.13 -1.19
CA LYS A 29 -5.26 -6.59 -1.98
C LYS A 29 -4.54 -5.54 -2.81
N GLN A 30 -5.27 -4.69 -3.52
CA GLN A 30 -4.70 -3.64 -4.37
C GLN A 30 -4.10 -2.51 -3.53
N ILE A 31 -4.73 -2.20 -2.40
CA ILE A 31 -4.25 -1.23 -1.40
C ILE A 31 -2.94 -1.76 -0.79
N ASP A 32 -2.96 -2.95 -0.18
CA ASP A 32 -1.79 -3.58 0.43
C ASP A 32 -0.64 -3.78 -0.58
N SER A 33 -0.94 -4.08 -1.85
CA SER A 33 0.09 -4.18 -2.90
C SER A 33 0.68 -2.82 -3.29
N LYS A 34 -0.09 -1.73 -3.15
CA LYS A 34 0.39 -0.36 -3.42
C LYS A 34 1.21 0.16 -2.25
N ASP A 35 0.76 -0.09 -1.03
CA ASP A 35 1.42 0.33 0.20
C ASP A 35 2.76 -0.41 0.35
N LEU A 36 2.78 -1.73 0.17
CA LEU A 36 4.02 -2.51 0.10
C LEU A 36 5.05 -1.96 -0.91
N ARG A 37 4.60 -1.43 -2.07
CA ARG A 37 5.51 -0.81 -3.04
C ARG A 37 6.06 0.52 -2.57
N LYS A 38 5.24 1.29 -1.85
CA LYS A 38 5.63 2.58 -1.28
C LYS A 38 6.68 2.36 -0.19
N ASP A 39 6.41 1.47 0.76
CA ASP A 39 7.33 1.17 1.87
C ASP A 39 8.66 0.59 1.37
N ILE A 40 8.63 -0.26 0.33
CA ILE A 40 9.88 -0.75 -0.29
C ILE A 40 10.69 0.39 -0.91
N ARG A 41 10.06 1.44 -1.44
CA ARG A 41 10.77 2.60 -2.00
C ARG A 41 11.32 3.50 -0.90
N GLU A 42 10.53 3.78 0.13
CA GLU A 42 10.93 4.59 1.30
C GLU A 42 12.13 3.96 1.98
N LYS A 43 12.05 2.68 2.34
CA LYS A 43 13.19 1.91 2.86
C LYS A 43 14.45 1.95 1.98
N ARG A 44 14.30 2.03 0.65
CA ARG A 44 15.44 2.16 -0.27
C ARG A 44 16.03 3.56 -0.25
N ALA A 45 15.21 4.60 -0.06
CA ALA A 45 15.64 5.98 0.12
C ALA A 45 16.39 6.13 1.47
N ASP A 46 15.78 5.72 2.57
CA ASP A 46 16.38 5.81 3.91
C ASP A 46 17.71 5.06 3.99
N LYS A 47 17.82 3.89 3.31
CA LYS A 47 19.11 3.18 3.23
C LYS A 47 20.19 3.96 2.48
N ARG A 48 19.82 4.75 1.47
CA ARG A 48 20.77 5.62 0.74
C ARG A 48 21.17 6.80 1.62
N GLU A 49 20.21 7.40 2.32
CA GLU A 49 20.42 8.52 3.24
C GLU A 49 21.28 8.09 4.43
N LEU A 50 20.97 6.97 5.07
CA LEU A 50 21.80 6.35 6.09
C LEU A 50 23.24 6.16 5.63
N LYS A 51 23.44 5.68 4.40
CA LYS A 51 24.78 5.50 3.84
C LYS A 51 25.50 6.84 3.64
N ALA A 52 24.78 7.87 3.21
CA ALA A 52 25.32 9.22 3.07
C ALA A 52 25.70 9.82 4.44
N ASP A 53 24.83 9.68 5.44
CA ASP A 53 25.06 10.18 6.80
C ASP A 53 26.22 9.48 7.50
N ILE A 54 26.32 8.15 7.35
CA ILE A 54 27.47 7.39 7.86
C ILE A 54 28.76 7.90 7.21
N LYS A 55 28.75 8.17 5.89
CA LYS A 55 29.90 8.72 5.17
C LYS A 55 30.24 10.14 5.64
N ALA A 56 29.23 10.96 5.94
CA ALA A 56 29.37 12.29 6.52
C ALA A 56 29.68 12.29 8.03
N LYS A 57 29.77 11.11 8.67
CA LYS A 57 29.92 10.92 10.12
C LYS A 57 28.80 11.57 10.95
N ASN A 58 27.64 11.84 10.36
CA ASN A 58 26.48 12.39 11.05
C ASN A 58 25.71 11.27 11.78
N LYS A 59 26.13 10.97 13.00
CA LYS A 59 25.55 9.87 13.81
C LYS A 59 24.11 10.14 14.27
N VAL A 60 23.68 11.39 14.32
CA VAL A 60 22.31 11.74 14.76
C VAL A 60 21.33 11.45 13.65
N ALA A 61 21.61 11.94 12.43
CA ALA A 61 20.79 11.65 11.26
C ALA A 61 20.76 10.14 10.95
N ALA A 62 21.93 9.48 10.96
CA ALA A 62 22.00 8.02 10.79
C ALA A 62 21.14 7.23 11.80
N LYS A 63 20.98 7.71 13.04
CA LYS A 63 20.09 7.07 14.03
C LYS A 63 18.61 7.29 13.71
N ALA A 64 18.25 8.44 13.14
CA ALA A 64 16.89 8.71 12.66
C ALA A 64 16.56 7.76 11.49
N GLU A 65 17.44 7.69 10.47
CA GLU A 65 17.26 6.79 9.33
C GLU A 65 17.10 5.31 9.76
N VAL A 66 17.87 4.86 10.75
CA VAL A 66 17.72 3.49 11.28
C VAL A 66 16.35 3.25 11.93
N LYS A 67 15.75 4.26 12.55
CA LYS A 67 14.40 4.16 13.14
C LYS A 67 13.34 4.09 12.05
N GLU A 68 13.43 4.93 11.03
CA GLU A 68 12.51 4.93 9.87
C GLU A 68 12.58 3.57 9.14
N ILE A 69 13.78 3.09 8.82
CA ILE A 69 13.98 1.74 8.24
C ILE A 69 13.33 0.65 9.10
N LYS A 70 13.34 0.80 10.43
CA LYS A 70 12.71 -0.18 11.34
C LYS A 70 11.18 -0.08 11.30
N ALA A 71 10.62 1.12 11.14
CA ALA A 71 9.19 1.32 10.94
C ALA A 71 8.76 0.68 9.61
N ASP A 72 9.41 1.03 8.50
CA ASP A 72 9.14 0.46 7.18
C ASP A 72 9.23 -1.06 7.15
N ASN A 73 10.19 -1.64 7.87
CA ASN A 73 10.30 -3.11 7.95
C ASN A 73 9.10 -3.76 8.64
N LYS A 74 8.46 -3.08 9.60
CA LYS A 74 7.24 -3.58 10.25
C LYS A 74 6.05 -3.48 9.30
N ASP A 75 5.92 -2.37 8.59
CA ASP A 75 4.81 -2.15 7.66
C ASP A 75 4.90 -3.14 6.48
N ILE A 76 6.08 -3.27 5.87
CA ILE A 76 6.37 -4.31 4.87
C ILE A 76 6.03 -5.71 5.38
N HIS A 77 6.33 -6.02 6.65
CA HIS A 77 6.04 -7.32 7.23
C HIS A 77 4.53 -7.56 7.35
N GLN A 78 3.80 -6.55 7.83
CA GLN A 78 2.35 -6.62 8.00
C GLN A 78 1.64 -6.74 6.64
N ASP A 79 1.99 -5.92 5.66
CA ASP A 79 1.45 -5.99 4.30
C ASP A 79 1.77 -7.32 3.62
N THR A 80 2.99 -7.82 3.80
CA THR A 80 3.38 -9.14 3.30
C THR A 80 2.52 -10.24 3.91
N LYS A 81 2.19 -10.14 5.20
CA LYS A 81 1.34 -11.12 5.90
C LYS A 81 -0.09 -11.05 5.37
N ASN A 82 -0.66 -9.86 5.22
CA ASN A 82 -2.01 -9.65 4.69
C ASN A 82 -2.12 -10.19 3.26
N LEU A 83 -1.21 -9.80 2.38
CA LEU A 83 -1.19 -10.26 0.98
C LEU A 83 -1.03 -11.79 0.87
N LYS A 84 -0.23 -12.42 1.74
CA LYS A 84 -0.12 -13.88 1.78
C LYS A 84 -1.42 -14.53 2.23
N ALA A 85 -2.10 -13.96 3.22
CA ALA A 85 -3.42 -14.45 3.66
C ALA A 85 -4.47 -14.35 2.53
N GLU A 86 -4.35 -13.34 1.67
CA GLU A 86 -5.15 -13.19 0.44
C GLU A 86 -4.63 -14.01 -0.77
N GLY A 87 -3.69 -14.93 -0.56
CA GLY A 87 -3.20 -15.88 -1.56
C GLY A 87 -2.10 -15.35 -2.49
N VAL A 88 -1.45 -14.23 -2.17
CA VAL A 88 -0.28 -13.75 -2.93
C VAL A 88 0.98 -14.51 -2.50
N LYS A 89 1.49 -15.39 -3.37
CA LYS A 89 2.65 -16.25 -3.09
C LYS A 89 3.97 -15.50 -2.82
N HIS A 90 4.25 -14.44 -3.60
CA HIS A 90 5.51 -13.68 -3.53
C HIS A 90 5.24 -12.17 -3.54
N PRO A 91 4.67 -11.59 -2.48
CA PRO A 91 4.23 -10.19 -2.47
C PRO A 91 5.41 -9.23 -2.66
N ILE A 92 6.52 -9.44 -1.94
CA ILE A 92 7.73 -8.61 -2.03
C ILE A 92 8.31 -8.65 -3.45
N ASN A 93 8.65 -9.83 -3.98
CA ASN A 93 9.26 -9.93 -5.32
C ASN A 93 8.33 -9.37 -6.41
N ARG A 94 7.01 -9.50 -6.24
CA ARG A 94 6.03 -8.92 -7.16
C ARG A 94 6.05 -7.39 -7.08
N ALA A 95 6.05 -6.82 -5.87
CA ALA A 95 6.17 -5.39 -5.65
C ALA A 95 7.48 -4.84 -6.23
N GLU A 96 8.60 -5.52 -6.00
CA GLU A 96 9.91 -5.12 -6.55
C GLU A 96 9.95 -5.14 -8.08
N LYS A 97 9.40 -6.20 -8.71
CA LYS A 97 9.27 -6.26 -10.17
C LYS A 97 8.43 -5.12 -10.71
N GLN A 98 7.30 -4.81 -10.06
CA GLN A 98 6.44 -3.69 -10.44
C GLN A 98 7.14 -2.34 -10.28
N ILE A 99 7.92 -2.14 -9.22
CA ILE A 99 8.72 -0.92 -9.06
C ILE A 99 9.74 -0.81 -10.19
N HIS A 100 10.42 -1.91 -10.54
CA HIS A 100 11.40 -1.91 -11.61
C HIS A 100 10.78 -1.61 -12.98
N THR A 101 9.64 -2.24 -13.32
CA THR A 101 8.96 -1.96 -14.59
C THR A 101 8.45 -0.53 -14.65
N ILE A 102 7.86 0.01 -13.57
CA ILE A 102 7.44 1.42 -13.51
C ILE A 102 8.62 2.37 -13.76
N ASN A 103 9.76 2.10 -13.15
CA ASN A 103 10.96 2.93 -13.32
C ASN A 103 11.59 2.80 -14.70
N LYS A 104 11.40 1.66 -15.41
CA LYS A 104 11.89 1.46 -16.78
C LYS A 104 11.10 2.26 -17.82
N HIS A 105 9.84 2.57 -17.53
CA HIS A 105 8.93 3.27 -18.43
C HIS A 105 8.67 4.73 -18.02
N ARG A 106 9.44 5.25 -17.06
CA ARG A 106 9.50 6.66 -16.66
C ARG A 106 10.72 7.30 -17.27
#